data_AF-C4JHB2-F1
#
_entry.id   AF-C4JHB2-F1
#
_cell.length_a   1.000
_cell.length_b   1.000
_cell.length_c   1.000
_cell.angle_alpha   90.00
_cell.angle_beta   90.00
_cell.angle_gamma   90.00
#
_symmetry.space_group_name_H-M   'P 1'
#
loop_
_entity.id
_entity.type
_entity.pdbx_description
1 polymer ?
#
loop_
_entity_poly.entity_id
_entity_poly.type
_entity_poly.pdbx_seq_one_letter_code
_entity_poly.pdbx_strand_id
1 'polypeptide(L)'
;MLLGAGIMFHHVITINRGTGFQIRVFLLIVGVLSLAIWAHIKSGDSALHQIVFGSMVVTVGFRTFKLMKTMISNRDMRSNLRRLATWGYVVLTAAYALWLVDVFLCQHLRAIRRSIGLPLAWLFELHGW
;
A
#
# COMPACT_ATOMS: atom_id res chain seq x y z
N MET A 1 -6.49 -8.23 1.51
CA MET A 1 -5.54 -7.28 0.90
C MET A 1 -4.12 -7.84 0.76
N LEU A 2 -3.52 -8.41 1.81
CA LEU A 2 -2.12 -8.90 1.76
C LEU A 2 -1.81 -9.91 0.65
N LEU A 3 -2.71 -10.85 0.35
CA LEU A 3 -2.45 -11.88 -0.67
C LEU A 3 -2.31 -11.27 -2.07
N GLY A 4 -3.23 -10.39 -2.46
CA GLY A 4 -3.14 -9.68 -3.74
C GLY A 4 -1.91 -8.78 -3.83
N ALA A 5 -1.59 -8.06 -2.74
CA ALA A 5 -0.37 -7.26 -2.65
C ALA A 5 0.89 -8.12 -2.74
N GLY A 6 0.90 -9.31 -2.13
CA GLY A 6 2.00 -10.28 -2.17
C GLY A 6 2.29 -10.78 -3.58
N ILE A 7 1.26 -11.11 -4.35
CA ILE A 7 1.38 -11.55 -5.75
C ILE A 7 1.98 -10.43 -6.60
N MET A 8 1.43 -9.21 -6.50
CA MET A 8 1.94 -8.06 -7.26
C MET A 8 3.39 -7.72 -6.87
N PHE A 9 3.69 -7.72 -5.57
CA PHE A 9 5.03 -7.46 -5.05
C PHE A 9 6.05 -8.49 -5.55
N HIS A 10 5.70 -9.78 -5.52
CA HIS A 10 6.53 -10.85 -6.07
C HIS A 10 6.85 -10.58 -7.55
N HIS A 11 5.82 -10.30 -8.35
CA HIS A 11 6.00 -10.05 -9.78
C HIS A 11 6.94 -8.85 -10.06
N VAL A 12 6.71 -7.71 -9.40
CA VAL A 12 7.50 -6.48 -9.63
C VAL A 12 8.97 -6.65 -9.21
N ILE A 13 9.26 -7.40 -8.15
CA ILE A 13 10.65 -7.65 -7.71
C ILE A 13 11.36 -8.66 -8.61
N THR A 14 10.64 -9.66 -9.10
CA THR A 14 11.21 -10.79 -9.84
C THR A 14 11.32 -10.56 -11.34
N ILE A 15 10.77 -9.46 -11.86
CA ILE A 15 10.91 -9.11 -13.27
C ILE A 15 12.39 -9.05 -13.70
N ASN A 16 12.71 -9.72 -14.81
CA ASN A 16 14.06 -9.93 -15.33
C ASN A 16 15.04 -10.64 -14.36
N ARG A 17 14.54 -11.51 -13.49
CA ARG A 17 15.38 -12.35 -12.60
C ARG A 17 15.19 -13.84 -12.93
N GLY A 18 16.23 -14.64 -12.73
CA GLY A 18 16.20 -16.09 -12.96
C GLY A 18 15.32 -16.86 -11.97
N THR A 19 14.82 -18.04 -12.39
CA THR A 19 13.82 -18.85 -11.67
C THR A 19 14.17 -19.13 -10.21
N GLY A 20 15.44 -19.43 -9.89
CA GLY A 20 15.87 -19.67 -8.52
C GLY A 20 15.71 -18.46 -7.59
N PHE A 21 15.88 -17.23 -8.11
CA PHE A 21 15.60 -16.02 -7.33
C PHE A 21 14.11 -15.84 -7.11
N GLN A 22 13.28 -16.14 -8.12
CA GLN A 22 11.83 -16.01 -8.03
C GLN A 22 11.24 -16.93 -6.96
N ILE A 23 11.70 -18.19 -6.91
CA ILE A 23 11.26 -19.18 -5.92
C ILE A 23 11.68 -18.74 -4.50
N ARG A 24 12.92 -18.28 -4.31
CA ARG A 24 13.37 -17.78 -3.00
C ARG A 24 12.55 -16.60 -2.50
N VAL A 25 12.27 -15.63 -3.36
CA VAL A 25 11.44 -14.47 -3.00
C VAL A 25 10.01 -14.90 -2.70
N PHE A 26 9.44 -15.85 -3.46
CA PHE A 26 8.13 -16.41 -3.20
C PHE A 26 8.05 -17.04 -1.80
N LEU A 27 8.98 -17.94 -1.47
CA LEU A 27 9.01 -18.60 -0.17
C LEU A 27 9.16 -17.59 0.98
N LEU A 28 10.00 -16.57 0.79
CA LEU A 28 10.17 -15.50 1.77
C LEU A 28 8.88 -14.70 1.99
N ILE A 29 8.21 -14.29 0.91
CA ILE A 29 6.93 -13.57 0.98
C ILE A 29 5.88 -14.42 1.70
N VAL A 30 5.72 -15.68 1.31
CA VAL A 30 4.75 -16.59 1.95
C VAL A 30 5.04 -16.73 3.45
N GLY A 31 6.31 -16.90 3.84
CA GLY A 31 6.70 -16.99 5.24
C GLY A 31 6.37 -15.72 6.03
N VAL A 32 6.76 -14.55 5.52
CA VAL A 32 6.50 -13.26 6.17
C VAL A 32 5.00 -12.98 6.29
N LEU A 33 4.23 -13.23 5.23
CA LEU A 33 2.78 -13.03 5.24
C LEU A 33 2.09 -13.98 6.21
N SER A 34 2.51 -15.24 6.27
CA SER A 34 1.96 -16.23 7.21
C SER A 34 2.24 -15.81 8.66
N LEU A 35 3.45 -15.33 8.96
CA LEU A 35 3.80 -14.81 10.27
C LEU A 35 2.97 -13.58 10.65
N ALA A 36 2.81 -12.63 9.73
CA ALA A 36 2.01 -11.43 9.96
C ALA A 36 0.53 -11.75 10.22
N ILE A 37 -0.04 -12.71 9.48
CA ILE A 37 -1.41 -13.18 9.68
C ILE A 37 -1.54 -13.86 11.04
N TRP A 38 -0.62 -14.76 11.38
CA TRP A 38 -0.62 -15.45 12.67
C TRP A 38 -0.53 -14.47 13.84
N ALA A 39 0.39 -13.51 13.77
CA ALA A 39 0.57 -12.51 14.81
C ALA A 39 -0.66 -11.60 14.97
N HIS A 40 -1.32 -11.26 13.86
CA HIS A 40 -2.56 -10.49 13.86
C HIS A 40 -3.70 -11.26 14.55
N ILE A 41 -3.89 -12.54 14.22
CA ILE A 41 -4.91 -13.39 14.86
C ILE A 41 -4.62 -13.55 16.36
N LYS A 42 -3.35 -13.71 16.74
CA LYS A 42 -2.97 -13.93 18.15
C LYS A 42 -3.08 -12.68 19.01
N SER A 43 -2.67 -11.53 18.49
CA SER A 43 -2.56 -10.29 19.27
C SER A 43 -3.79 -9.40 19.14
N GLY A 44 -4.62 -9.58 18.10
CA GLY A 44 -5.71 -8.67 17.73
C GLY A 44 -5.24 -7.33 17.13
N ASP A 45 -3.95 -7.01 17.26
CA ASP A 45 -3.33 -5.81 16.71
C ASP A 45 -2.95 -6.00 15.22
N SER A 46 -3.11 -4.95 14.43
CA SER A 46 -2.77 -4.92 13.00
C SER A 46 -1.45 -4.19 12.71
N ALA A 47 -0.71 -3.71 13.72
CA ALA A 47 0.54 -2.99 13.51
C ALA A 47 1.55 -3.74 12.61
N LEU A 48 1.80 -5.02 12.87
CA LEU A 48 2.71 -5.83 12.04
C LEU A 48 2.23 -5.97 10.60
N HIS A 49 0.92 -6.14 10.40
CA HIS A 49 0.32 -6.17 9.06
C HIS A 49 0.56 -4.86 8.32
N GLN A 50 0.35 -3.72 8.99
CA GLN A 50 0.53 -2.39 8.41
C GLN A 50 1.99 -2.14 8.03
N ILE A 51 2.94 -2.52 8.89
CA ILE A 51 4.38 -2.39 8.62
C ILE A 51 4.78 -3.22 7.40
N VAL A 52 4.37 -4.50 7.36
CA VAL A 52 4.67 -5.39 6.23
C VAL A 52 4.08 -4.82 4.93
N PHE A 53 2.81 -4.45 4.93
CA PHE A 53 2.15 -3.88 3.76
C PHE A 53 2.80 -2.57 3.31
N GLY A 54 3.08 -1.64 4.23
CA GLY A 54 3.74 -0.38 3.93
C GLY A 54 5.13 -0.56 3.32
N SER A 55 5.92 -1.50 3.85
CA SER A 55 7.25 -1.82 3.30
C SER A 55 7.18 -2.34 1.86
N MET A 56 6.15 -3.15 1.54
CA MET A 56 5.90 -3.65 0.20
C MET A 56 5.54 -2.51 -0.74
N VAL A 57 4.61 -1.63 -0.35
CA VAL A 57 4.17 -0.47 -1.15
C VAL A 57 5.35 0.44 -1.53
N VAL A 58 6.19 0.80 -0.55
CA VAL A 58 7.38 1.65 -0.78
C VAL A 58 8.33 0.98 -1.77
N THR A 59 8.60 -0.31 -1.56
CA THR A 59 9.51 -1.08 -2.41
C THR A 59 8.98 -1.22 -3.84
N VAL A 60 7.68 -1.51 -4.00
CA VAL A 60 7.04 -1.65 -5.31
C VAL A 60 7.25 -0.40 -6.12
N GLY A 61 6.84 0.77 -5.65
CA GLY A 61 6.91 1.90 -6.56
C GLY A 61 8.31 2.51 -6.69
N PHE A 62 9.25 2.32 -5.73
CA PHE A 62 10.68 2.55 -6.04
C PHE A 62 11.13 1.66 -7.20
N ARG A 63 10.77 0.38 -7.17
CA ARG A 63 11.09 -0.57 -8.23
C ARG A 63 10.38 -0.19 -9.53
N THR A 64 9.13 0.25 -9.50
CA THR A 64 8.38 0.74 -10.68
C THR A 64 9.08 1.93 -11.34
N PHE A 65 9.50 2.94 -10.58
CA PHE A 65 10.25 4.07 -11.15
C PHE A 65 11.60 3.66 -11.74
N LYS A 66 12.29 2.70 -11.11
CA LYS A 66 13.54 2.14 -11.63
C LYS A 66 13.30 1.37 -12.94
N LEU A 67 12.28 0.53 -12.99
CA LEU A 67 11.91 -0.25 -14.17
C LEU A 67 11.49 0.65 -15.32
N MET A 68 10.72 1.70 -15.03
CA MET A 68 10.32 2.69 -16.02
C MET A 68 11.51 3.39 -16.67
N LYS A 69 12.61 3.61 -15.91
CA LYS A 69 13.86 4.16 -16.46
C LYS A 69 14.61 3.17 -17.36
N THR A 70 14.51 1.87 -17.09
CA THR A 70 15.28 0.84 -17.80
C THR A 70 14.53 0.22 -18.98
N MET A 71 13.21 0.09 -18.91
CA MET A 71 12.40 -0.64 -19.89
C MET A 71 11.78 0.27 -20.96
N ILE A 72 11.62 1.56 -20.70
CA ILE A 72 10.97 2.48 -21.62
C ILE A 72 12.01 3.40 -22.25
N SER A 73 12.29 3.16 -23.53
CA SER A 73 13.21 3.96 -24.34
C SER A 73 12.59 5.30 -24.78
N ASN A 74 11.30 5.30 -25.14
CA ASN A 74 10.59 6.49 -25.58
C ASN A 74 10.43 7.51 -24.43
N ARG A 75 10.99 8.71 -24.61
CA ARG A 75 11.01 9.76 -23.58
C ARG A 75 9.62 10.30 -23.24
N ASP A 76 8.75 10.46 -24.22
CA ASP A 76 7.41 11.04 -24.03
C ASP A 76 6.51 10.06 -23.27
N MET A 77 6.51 8.79 -23.66
CA MET A 77 5.78 7.74 -22.96
C MET A 77 6.26 7.59 -21.51
N ARG A 78 7.58 7.63 -21.29
CA ARG A 78 8.17 7.60 -19.95
C ARG A 78 7.76 8.79 -19.09
N SER A 79 7.70 9.99 -19.67
CA SER A 79 7.26 11.20 -18.97
C SER A 79 5.80 11.08 -18.53
N ASN A 80 4.92 10.64 -19.43
CA ASN A 80 3.50 10.45 -19.14
C ASN A 80 3.28 9.40 -18.04
N LEU A 81 3.95 8.26 -18.13
CA LEU A 81 3.87 7.20 -17.10
C LEU A 81 4.43 7.65 -15.76
N ARG A 82 5.51 8.44 -15.77
CA ARG A 82 6.06 9.01 -14.53
C ARG A 82 5.09 9.98 -13.89
N ARG A 83 4.45 10.84 -14.67
CA ARG A 83 3.41 11.77 -14.18
C ARG A 83 2.25 10.99 -13.58
N LEU A 84 1.75 9.97 -14.26
CA LEU A 84 0.69 9.10 -13.75
C LEU A 84 1.07 8.42 -12.44
N ALA A 85 2.27 7.81 -12.38
CA ALA A 85 2.76 7.16 -11.16
C ALA A 85 2.94 8.16 -10.01
N THR A 86 3.40 9.38 -10.30
CA THR A 86 3.55 10.45 -9.30
C THR A 86 2.20 10.86 -8.74
N TRP A 87 1.18 11.06 -9.60
CA TRP A 87 -0.18 11.34 -9.15
C TRP A 87 -0.76 10.22 -8.29
N GLY A 88 -0.59 8.96 -8.71
CA GLY A 88 -1.00 7.81 -7.91
C GLY A 88 -0.34 7.79 -6.53
N TYR A 89 0.94 8.13 -6.46
CA TYR A 89 1.66 8.25 -5.19
C TYR A 89 1.14 9.37 -4.30
N VAL A 90 0.89 10.56 -4.87
CA VAL A 90 0.35 11.70 -4.12
C VAL A 90 -1.01 11.35 -3.53
N VAL A 91 -1.90 10.74 -4.32
CA VAL A 91 -3.22 10.32 -3.86
C VAL A 91 -3.11 9.25 -2.77
N LEU A 92 -2.24 8.25 -2.95
CA LEU A 92 -2.01 7.22 -1.93
C LEU A 92 -1.50 7.80 -0.62
N THR A 93 -0.55 8.74 -0.67
CA THR A 93 -0.04 9.41 0.52
C THR A 93 -1.11 10.28 1.19
N ALA A 94 -1.93 10.98 0.42
CA ALA A 94 -3.06 11.74 0.95
C ALA A 94 -4.07 10.82 1.65
N ALA A 95 -4.47 9.72 1.02
CA ALA A 95 -5.36 8.72 1.61
C ALA A 95 -4.78 8.11 2.90
N TYR A 96 -3.48 7.78 2.91
CA TYR A 96 -2.82 7.29 4.11
C TYR A 96 -2.78 8.33 5.23
N ALA A 97 -2.59 9.61 4.90
CA ALA A 97 -2.66 10.69 5.88
C ALA A 97 -4.08 10.84 6.47
N LEU A 98 -5.13 10.78 5.64
CA LEU A 98 -6.52 10.79 6.10
C LEU A 98 -6.82 9.60 7.02
N TRP A 99 -6.36 8.41 6.64
CA TRP A 99 -6.44 7.20 7.46
C TRP A 99 -5.74 7.39 8.82
N LEU A 100 -4.56 7.99 8.84
CA LEU A 100 -3.81 8.25 10.07
C LEU A 100 -4.56 9.22 11.00
N VAL A 101 -5.14 10.27 10.43
CA VAL A 101 -5.99 11.21 11.16
C VAL A 101 -7.21 10.48 11.73
N ASP A 102 -7.84 9.60 10.97
CA ASP A 102 -8.99 8.80 11.43
C ASP A 102 -8.62 7.94 12.64
N VAL A 103 -7.48 7.25 12.57
CA VAL A 103 -6.98 6.38 13.65
C VAL A 103 -6.73 7.18 14.93
N PHE A 104 -6.03 8.32 14.86
CA PHE A 104 -5.67 9.09 16.05
C PHE A 104 -6.79 10.00 16.57
N LEU A 105 -7.65 10.53 15.71
CA LEU A 105 -8.75 11.44 16.08
C LEU A 105 -10.12 10.76 16.06
N CYS A 106 -10.17 9.41 16.08
CA CYS A 106 -11.40 8.63 15.96
C CYS A 106 -12.51 9.05 16.92
N GLN A 107 -12.18 9.38 18.18
CA GLN A 107 -13.19 9.82 19.15
C GLN A 107 -13.77 11.20 18.81
N HIS A 108 -12.91 12.15 18.42
CA HIS A 108 -13.33 13.49 18.01
C HIS A 108 -14.16 13.47 16.74
N LEU A 109 -13.72 12.73 15.72
CA LEU A 109 -14.46 12.57 14.46
C LEU A 109 -15.84 11.93 14.71
N ARG A 110 -15.92 10.90 15.56
CA ARG A 110 -17.21 10.30 15.96
C ARG A 110 -18.13 11.24 16.74
N ALA A 111 -17.58 12.14 17.56
CA ALA A 111 -18.37 13.16 18.24
C ALA A 111 -18.94 14.17 17.23
N ILE A 112 -18.10 14.64 16.30
CA ILE A 112 -18.51 15.55 15.23
C ILE A 112 -19.62 14.92 14.37
N ARG A 113 -19.43 13.67 13.92
CA ARG A 113 -20.45 12.94 13.13
C ARG A 113 -21.80 12.86 13.85
N ARG A 114 -21.80 12.58 15.16
CA ARG A 114 -23.03 12.53 15.97
C ARG A 114 -23.69 13.90 16.13
N SER A 115 -22.92 14.99 16.13
CA SER A 115 -23.46 16.34 16.25
C SER A 115 -24.03 16.90 14.94
N ILE A 116 -23.40 16.61 13.80
CA ILE A 116 -23.80 17.17 12.50
C ILE A 116 -24.89 16.33 11.82
N GLY A 117 -24.86 15.00 11.99
CA GLY A 117 -25.80 14.09 11.34
C GLY A 117 -25.58 13.94 9.83
N LEU A 118 -26.37 13.07 9.19
CA LEU A 118 -26.31 12.83 7.75
C LEU A 118 -26.98 13.97 6.96
N PRO A 119 -26.51 14.27 5.73
CA PRO A 119 -25.46 13.57 4.98
C PRO A 119 -24.03 14.05 5.30
N LEU A 120 -23.88 15.19 5.98
CA LEU A 120 -22.58 15.85 6.19
C LEU A 120 -21.63 15.04 7.09
N ALA A 121 -22.13 14.16 7.95
CA ALA A 121 -21.33 13.24 8.75
C ALA A 121 -20.41 12.33 7.90
N TRP A 122 -20.78 12.04 6.65
CA TRP A 122 -20.00 11.20 5.74
C TRP A 122 -18.62 11.81 5.38
N LEU A 123 -18.51 13.15 5.37
CA LEU A 123 -17.23 13.83 5.12
C LEU A 123 -16.19 13.57 6.23
N PHE A 124 -16.64 13.16 7.42
CA PHE A 124 -15.79 12.84 8.58
C PHE A 124 -15.58 11.34 8.76
N GLU A 125 -15.95 10.53 7.77
CA GLU A 125 -15.57 9.12 7.68
C GLU A 125 -14.27 9.01 6.87
N LEU A 126 -13.19 9.62 7.37
CA LEU A 126 -11.93 9.77 6.64
C LEU A 126 -11.34 8.43 6.18
N HIS A 127 -11.54 7.37 6.97
CA HIS A 127 -11.16 6.00 6.58
C HIS A 127 -11.92 5.46 5.36
N GLY A 128 -13.11 5.99 5.06
CA GLY A 128 -13.95 5.58 3.93
C GLY A 128 -13.58 6.25 2.61
N TRP A 129 -12.68 7.24 2.62
CA TRP A 129 -12.19 8.00 1.46
C TRP A 129 -10.84 7.50 0.99
#